data_AF-A0A932S2C7-F1
#
_entry.id   AF-A0A932S2C7-F1
#
_cell.length_a   1.000
_cell.length_b   1.000
_cell.length_c   1.000
_cell.angle_alpha   90.00
_cell.angle_beta   90.00
_cell.angle_gamma   90.00
#
_symmetry.space_group_name_H-M   'P 1'
#
loop_
_entity.id
_entity.type
_entity.pdbx_description
1 polymer ?
#
loop_
_entity_poly.entity_id
_entity_poly.type
_entity_poly.pdbx_seq_one_letter_code
_entity_poly.pdbx_strand_id
1 'polypeptide(L)'
;MRLKISIPTLRVQVAGTALHFGAGWLAVLPLMLWLVATWYVPIMEPLASTGHGWRLGVPIVALLVASLLVHVGAHLAATLLLSGAERRRVEREGKNGLPVYPFGDVAKAWPAAGSPWREAIEALAGPVASGALAGIGYLLWDGKFNADHGAIVLFFMVFNGAIAVINLTPSYPFDGGRIVRAMVWGLLRSPRQADRWARWLGLGVAAVMTGWGAFLFAQHDRFSHQTAATAWAFAALVPVGIVMHRGPSLSLPPTRGGRTLDAASREARPLGIVALAARGTAVVVAVLVMMGVAFGLAPTNYGLEAPGDALRVEPMVSVPQEYRHTHPGTFLLTTVIPLTPIVAAEWVYAKVAPTVKLVPPEVVVPRGVSPRQQALRSFRELIDSTTIAEVVGLRLAGYQAEAVGTGARVLSLAPESKANGILQPQDVVKAINGSPMRTTDDVRAIVQKADVAKPLQVQVVRDGQTLSLAVPLIAGASPSDPPRVGIAMEDAGVDVRLPFPVTIRPDKISGGPSAGLMFTLTVANAVSAEDLTRGHKIAGTGTIDLDGNVGPIGGVEQKVAAAESAGAEYFLSPPQNYDDARRVAHDIKVIKVATAQEAVAFLRGLTAR
;
A
#
# COMPACT_ATOMS: atom_id res chain seq x y z
N MET A 1 50.06 -2.69 23.16
CA MET A 1 49.85 -2.39 21.73
C MET A 1 48.36 -2.14 21.51
N ARG A 2 47.89 -0.88 21.42
CA ARG A 2 46.48 -0.57 21.18
C ARG A 2 46.24 -0.57 19.67
N LEU A 3 45.58 -1.61 19.15
CA LEU A 3 45.14 -1.65 17.75
C LEU A 3 44.14 -0.51 17.51
N LYS A 4 44.54 0.52 16.76
CA LYS A 4 43.63 1.51 16.20
C LYS A 4 43.07 0.94 14.89
N ILE A 5 41.90 0.33 14.96
CA ILE A 5 41.14 -0.05 13.76
C ILE A 5 40.45 1.22 13.26
N SER A 6 40.90 1.79 12.14
CA SER A 6 40.21 2.92 11.50
C SER A 6 39.06 2.37 10.64
N ILE A 7 37.82 2.61 11.06
CA ILE A 7 36.64 2.25 10.26
C ILE A 7 36.47 3.30 9.14
N PRO A 8 36.22 2.90 7.88
CA PRO A 8 36.10 3.84 6.78
C PRO A 8 34.89 4.79 7.00
N THR A 9 35.16 6.10 6.93
CA THR A 9 34.14 7.16 6.93
C THR A 9 34.04 7.75 5.52
N LEU A 10 32.84 7.85 4.96
CA LEU A 10 32.62 8.45 3.65
C LEU A 10 32.47 9.98 3.80
N ARG A 11 33.16 10.75 2.95
CA ARG A 11 33.03 12.20 2.87
C ARG A 11 32.39 12.60 1.54
N VAL A 12 31.32 13.40 1.60
CA VAL A 12 30.63 13.93 0.41
C VAL A 12 30.63 15.45 0.48
N GLN A 13 31.00 16.13 -0.61
CA GLN A 13 30.99 17.60 -0.68
C GLN A 13 29.63 18.09 -1.20
N VAL A 14 28.95 18.94 -0.43
CA VAL A 14 27.69 19.58 -0.81
C VAL A 14 27.81 21.09 -0.57
N ALA A 15 27.66 21.88 -1.63
CA ALA A 15 27.76 23.35 -1.58
C ALA A 15 29.03 23.87 -0.85
N GLY A 16 30.17 23.20 -1.03
CA GLY A 16 31.46 23.55 -0.41
C GLY A 16 31.62 23.12 1.05
N THR A 17 30.65 22.37 1.61
CA THR A 17 30.72 21.81 2.95
C THR A 17 30.87 20.28 2.89
N ALA A 18 31.82 19.74 3.65
CA ALA A 18 32.03 18.30 3.75
C ALA A 18 31.01 17.66 4.70
N LEU A 19 30.20 16.73 4.19
CA LEU A 19 29.32 15.85 4.97
C LEU A 19 30.04 14.55 5.29
N HIS A 20 29.99 14.12 6.55
CA HIS A 20 30.71 12.97 7.09
C HIS A 20 29.74 11.85 7.47
N PHE A 21 29.79 10.74 6.74
CA PHE A 21 29.02 9.54 7.04
C PHE A 21 29.83 8.62 7.93
N GLY A 22 29.37 8.45 9.17
CA GLY A 22 30.01 7.58 10.16
C GLY A 22 29.80 6.08 9.87
N ALA A 23 30.51 5.23 10.62
CA ALA A 23 30.48 3.78 10.51
C ALA A 23 29.07 3.15 10.58
N GLY A 24 28.10 3.81 11.24
CA GLY A 24 26.72 3.34 11.31
C GLY A 24 26.07 3.13 9.94
N TRP A 25 26.48 3.88 8.91
CA TRP A 25 26.00 3.71 7.55
C TRP A 25 26.43 2.40 6.89
N LEU A 26 27.55 1.81 7.33
CA LEU A 26 28.00 0.49 6.86
C LEU A 26 27.07 -0.65 7.30
N ALA A 27 26.30 -0.45 8.38
CA ALA A 27 25.27 -1.39 8.80
C ALA A 27 23.91 -1.04 8.19
N VAL A 28 23.57 0.25 8.13
CA VAL A 28 22.25 0.70 7.69
C VAL A 28 22.04 0.50 6.20
N LEU A 29 23.00 0.81 5.33
CA LEU A 29 22.81 0.69 3.88
C LEU A 29 22.61 -0.77 3.42
N PRO A 30 23.43 -1.76 3.87
CA PRO A 30 23.18 -3.16 3.53
C PRO A 30 21.87 -3.68 4.10
N LEU A 31 21.49 -3.28 5.31
CA LEU A 31 20.20 -3.66 5.89
C LEU A 31 19.02 -3.08 5.09
N MET A 32 19.10 -1.81 4.70
CA MET A 32 18.09 -1.18 3.85
C MET A 32 18.00 -1.87 2.50
N LEU A 33 19.13 -2.18 1.86
CA LEU A 33 19.16 -2.90 0.61
C LEU A 33 18.52 -4.28 0.74
N TRP A 34 18.86 -5.02 1.79
CA TRP A 34 18.26 -6.32 2.07
C TRP A 34 16.76 -6.22 2.30
N LEU A 35 16.30 -5.26 3.12
CA LEU A 35 14.86 -5.02 3.36
C LEU A 35 14.14 -4.66 2.05
N VAL A 36 14.68 -3.76 1.23
CA VAL A 36 14.07 -3.38 -0.04
C VAL A 36 14.01 -4.59 -0.99
N ALA A 37 15.11 -5.31 -1.15
CA ALA A 37 15.21 -6.43 -2.09
C ALA A 37 14.36 -7.65 -1.68
N THR A 38 14.18 -7.89 -0.37
CA THR A 38 13.51 -9.10 0.14
C THR A 38 12.09 -8.86 0.65
N TRP A 39 11.72 -7.62 0.98
CA TRP A 39 10.38 -7.26 1.43
C TRP A 39 9.66 -6.35 0.45
N TYR A 40 10.22 -5.18 0.11
CA TYR A 40 9.51 -4.21 -0.72
C TYR A 40 9.29 -4.70 -2.16
N VAL A 41 10.37 -5.08 -2.86
CA VAL A 41 10.28 -5.50 -4.27
C VAL A 41 9.37 -6.73 -4.42
N PRO A 42 9.46 -7.78 -3.59
CA PRO A 42 8.56 -8.93 -3.72
C PRO A 42 7.10 -8.66 -3.36
N ILE A 43 6.78 -7.54 -2.70
CA ILE A 43 5.40 -7.10 -2.49
C ILE A 43 4.89 -6.40 -3.75
N MET A 44 5.70 -5.51 -4.33
CA MET A 44 5.33 -4.74 -5.53
C MET A 44 5.36 -5.58 -6.80
N GLU A 45 6.27 -6.54 -6.89
CA GLU A 45 6.43 -7.46 -8.01
C GLU A 45 6.50 -8.91 -7.48
N PRO A 46 5.35 -9.54 -7.19
CA PRO A 46 5.30 -10.86 -6.53
C PRO A 46 6.01 -11.98 -7.27
N LEU A 47 6.07 -11.87 -8.60
CA LEU A 47 6.71 -12.82 -9.52
C LEU A 47 8.19 -12.52 -9.77
N ALA A 48 8.72 -11.42 -9.23
CA ALA A 48 10.13 -11.08 -9.38
C ALA A 48 11.00 -12.19 -8.79
N SER A 49 12.01 -12.60 -9.55
CA SER A 49 13.04 -13.50 -9.04
C SER A 49 13.85 -12.79 -7.95
N THR A 50 14.50 -13.57 -7.07
CA THR A 50 15.39 -13.00 -6.04
C THR A 50 16.44 -12.09 -6.65
N GLY A 51 17.02 -12.47 -7.79
CA GLY A 51 17.99 -11.64 -8.51
C GLY A 51 17.41 -10.31 -9.00
N HIS A 52 16.15 -10.31 -9.47
CA HIS A 52 15.44 -9.09 -9.84
C HIS A 52 15.23 -8.16 -8.65
N GLY A 53 14.86 -8.71 -7.49
CA GLY A 53 14.76 -7.98 -6.22
C GLY A 53 16.01 -7.20 -5.87
N TRP A 54 17.18 -7.83 -5.96
CA TRP A 54 18.46 -7.16 -5.71
C TRP A 54 18.80 -6.10 -6.76
N ARG A 55 18.50 -6.35 -8.05
CA ARG A 55 18.70 -5.36 -9.13
C ARG A 55 17.88 -4.10 -8.92
N LEU A 56 16.62 -4.20 -8.50
CA LEU A 56 15.77 -3.05 -8.18
C LEU A 56 16.12 -2.40 -6.84
N GLY A 57 16.60 -3.18 -5.86
CA GLY A 57 16.98 -2.65 -4.55
C GLY A 57 18.12 -1.63 -4.61
N VAL A 58 19.12 -1.83 -5.47
CA VAL A 58 20.27 -0.93 -5.62
C VAL A 58 19.88 0.50 -6.00
N PRO A 59 19.15 0.75 -7.12
CA PRO A 59 18.73 2.10 -7.48
C PRO A 59 17.78 2.72 -6.45
N ILE A 60 16.92 1.94 -5.79
CA ILE A 60 16.05 2.43 -4.70
C ILE A 60 16.88 2.97 -3.53
N VAL A 61 17.85 2.20 -3.05
CA VAL A 61 18.70 2.63 -1.93
C VAL A 61 19.58 3.82 -2.34
N ALA A 62 20.07 3.86 -3.57
CA ALA A 62 20.82 5.01 -4.08
C ALA A 62 19.97 6.29 -4.08
N LEU A 63 18.71 6.21 -4.53
CA LEU A 63 17.76 7.32 -4.50
C LEU A 63 17.39 7.74 -3.06
N LEU A 64 17.31 6.79 -2.13
CA LEU A 64 17.10 7.09 -0.71
C LEU A 64 18.25 7.94 -0.16
N VAL A 65 19.49 7.53 -0.41
CA VAL A 65 20.68 8.29 0.01
C VAL A 65 20.71 9.68 -0.63
N ALA A 66 20.41 9.77 -1.93
CA ALA A 66 20.29 11.05 -2.63
C ALA A 66 19.19 11.94 -2.02
N SER A 67 18.04 11.38 -1.67
CA SER A 67 16.93 12.09 -1.03
C SER A 67 17.33 12.67 0.32
N LEU A 68 18.04 11.89 1.14
CA LEU A 68 18.57 12.36 2.43
C LEU A 68 19.62 13.45 2.25
N LEU A 69 20.48 13.35 1.22
CA LEU A 69 21.44 14.41 0.89
C LEU A 69 20.75 15.71 0.46
N VAL A 70 19.68 15.63 -0.33
CA VAL A 70 18.88 16.82 -0.71
C VAL A 70 18.19 17.42 0.52
N HIS A 71 17.63 16.61 1.40
CA HIS A 71 17.01 17.05 2.65
C HIS A 71 18.01 17.82 3.54
N VAL A 72 19.16 17.22 3.82
CA VAL A 72 20.23 17.86 4.61
C VAL A 72 20.80 19.09 3.87
N GLY A 73 20.96 18.99 2.55
CA GLY A 73 21.42 20.08 1.70
C GLY A 73 20.48 21.29 1.69
N ALA A 74 19.17 21.07 1.83
CA ALA A 74 18.18 22.14 1.91
C ALA A 74 18.33 22.96 3.20
N HIS A 75 18.55 22.30 4.35
CA HIS A 75 18.91 23.01 5.59
C HIS A 75 20.18 23.86 5.38
N LEU A 76 21.16 23.33 4.64
CA LEU A 76 22.46 24.00 4.40
C LEU A 76 22.30 25.22 3.54
N ALA A 77 21.58 25.07 2.44
CA ALA A 77 21.22 26.18 1.58
C ALA A 77 20.47 27.26 2.38
N ALA A 78 19.47 26.90 3.19
CA ALA A 78 18.73 27.86 3.99
C ALA A 78 19.63 28.63 4.96
N THR A 79 20.53 27.95 5.67
CA THR A 79 21.45 28.60 6.62
C THR A 79 22.45 29.51 5.91
N LEU A 80 23.01 29.07 4.78
CA LEU A 80 23.97 29.86 3.99
C LEU A 80 23.31 31.09 3.33
N LEU A 81 22.07 30.97 2.89
CA LEU A 81 21.30 32.07 2.28
C LEU A 81 20.85 33.11 3.30
N LEU A 82 20.53 32.69 4.53
CA LEU A 82 20.01 33.58 5.57
C LEU A 82 21.11 34.26 6.41
N SER A 83 22.40 33.95 6.17
CA SER A 83 23.52 34.44 7.01
C SER A 83 24.83 34.77 6.26
N GLY A 84 25.25 36.04 6.26
CA GLY A 84 26.59 36.44 5.81
C GLY A 84 27.71 36.21 6.85
N ALA A 85 27.38 36.21 8.15
CA ALA A 85 28.33 36.07 9.25
C ALA A 85 28.48 34.61 9.75
N GLU A 86 27.40 33.81 9.72
CA GLU A 86 27.46 32.38 10.06
C GLU A 86 28.04 31.53 8.94
N ARG A 87 28.04 31.99 7.67
CA ARG A 87 28.81 31.37 6.58
C ARG A 87 30.28 31.11 6.97
N ARG A 88 30.95 32.11 7.56
CA ARG A 88 32.34 31.97 8.07
C ARG A 88 32.49 31.03 9.27
N ARG A 89 31.40 30.80 10.01
CA ARG A 89 31.37 29.92 11.19
C ARG A 89 31.07 28.48 10.81
N VAL A 90 30.12 28.25 9.90
CA VAL A 90 29.88 26.97 9.22
C VAL A 90 31.13 26.55 8.43
N GLU A 91 31.81 27.48 7.76
CA GLU A 91 33.11 27.23 7.12
C GLU A 91 34.23 26.93 8.13
N ARG A 92 34.15 27.41 9.39
CA ARG A 92 35.12 27.07 10.47
C ARG A 92 34.82 25.72 11.13
N GLU A 93 33.58 25.48 11.50
CA GLU A 93 33.12 24.24 12.16
C GLU A 93 33.06 23.08 11.14
N GLY A 94 32.72 23.38 9.88
CA GLY A 94 32.71 22.45 8.74
C GLY A 94 34.08 22.01 8.24
N LYS A 95 35.19 22.61 8.72
CA LYS A 95 36.55 22.09 8.47
C LYS A 95 36.76 20.67 9.03
N ASN A 96 35.96 20.28 10.02
CA ASN A 96 35.95 18.93 10.59
C ASN A 96 34.84 18.03 10.01
N GLY A 97 34.07 18.55 9.04
CA GLY A 97 32.91 17.94 8.38
C GLY A 97 31.70 17.68 9.27
N LEU A 98 30.51 17.88 8.71
CA LEU A 98 29.22 17.75 9.39
C LEU A 98 28.80 16.26 9.45
N PRO A 99 28.65 15.66 10.64
CA PRO A 99 28.32 14.25 10.76
C PRO A 99 26.87 13.98 10.36
N VAL A 100 26.64 13.13 9.36
CA VAL A 100 25.32 12.66 8.94
C VAL A 100 25.01 11.36 9.67
N TYR A 101 23.94 11.34 10.47
CA TYR A 101 23.51 10.16 11.20
C TYR A 101 22.35 9.43 10.47
N PRO A 102 22.24 8.10 10.61
CA PRO A 102 21.19 7.33 9.93
C PRO A 102 19.75 7.59 10.40
N PHE A 103 19.54 8.13 11.61
CA PHE A 103 18.23 8.22 12.27
C PHE A 103 17.83 9.65 12.70
N GLY A 104 18.33 10.67 12.02
CA GLY A 104 17.89 12.03 12.29
C GLY A 104 18.95 13.08 12.00
N ASP A 105 18.44 14.26 11.69
CA ASP A 105 19.17 15.35 11.07
C ASP A 105 20.28 15.94 11.95
N VAL A 106 21.27 16.43 11.24
CA VAL A 106 22.52 17.04 11.68
C VAL A 106 22.29 18.41 12.31
N ALA A 107 21.05 18.93 12.33
CA ALA A 107 20.61 20.20 12.92
C ALA A 107 21.09 20.47 14.37
N LYS A 108 21.66 19.49 15.06
CA LYS A 108 22.24 19.62 16.42
C LYS A 108 23.64 20.22 16.45
N ALA A 109 24.36 20.24 15.32
CA ALA A 109 25.66 20.88 15.19
C ALA A 109 25.57 22.29 14.56
N TRP A 110 24.36 22.80 14.35
CA TRP A 110 24.15 24.04 13.60
C TRP A 110 24.10 25.21 14.57
N PRO A 111 24.75 26.34 14.25
CA PRO A 111 24.73 27.51 15.11
C PRO A 111 23.28 27.90 15.41
N ALA A 112 22.98 28.21 16.67
CA ALA A 112 21.66 28.67 17.07
C ALA A 112 21.29 29.90 16.22
N ALA A 113 20.26 29.77 15.38
CA ALA A 113 19.80 30.84 14.52
C ALA A 113 19.57 32.11 15.34
N GLY A 114 20.14 33.23 14.90
CA GLY A 114 20.09 34.50 15.64
C GLY A 114 18.67 35.08 15.86
N SER A 115 17.62 34.45 15.33
CA SER A 115 16.23 34.89 15.48
C SER A 115 15.23 33.72 15.32
N PRO A 116 14.01 33.83 15.89
CA PRO A 116 12.99 32.79 15.80
C PRO A 116 12.57 32.44 14.37
N TRP A 117 12.36 33.44 13.50
CA TRP A 117 11.93 33.20 12.13
C TRP A 117 13.02 32.54 11.27
N ARG A 118 14.31 32.81 11.52
CA ARG A 118 15.41 32.09 10.87
C ARG A 118 15.36 30.62 11.21
N GLU A 119 15.22 30.31 12.48
CA GLU A 119 15.12 28.91 12.92
C GLU A 119 13.94 28.20 12.28
N ALA A 120 12.78 28.86 12.19
CA ALA A 120 11.61 28.28 11.54
C ALA A 120 11.86 27.98 10.05
N ILE A 121 12.46 28.90 9.31
CA ILE A 121 12.78 28.71 7.88
C ILE A 121 13.83 27.62 7.70
N GLU A 122 14.91 27.66 8.50
CA GLU A 122 15.95 26.64 8.48
C GLU A 122 15.38 25.26 8.77
N ALA A 123 14.52 25.11 9.80
CA ALA A 123 13.90 23.84 10.14
C ALA A 123 12.88 23.38 9.08
N LEU A 124 12.17 24.30 8.43
CA LEU A 124 11.18 23.96 7.40
C LEU A 124 11.81 23.57 6.06
N ALA A 125 13.06 23.98 5.80
CA ALA A 125 13.73 23.76 4.53
C ALA A 125 13.84 22.28 4.12
N GLY A 126 14.23 21.39 5.04
CA GLY A 126 14.31 19.95 4.81
C GLY A 126 12.97 19.33 4.45
N PRO A 127 11.92 19.46 5.29
CA PRO A 127 10.58 18.97 4.99
C PRO A 127 10.01 19.48 3.66
N VAL A 128 10.22 20.75 3.32
CA VAL A 128 9.78 21.32 2.04
C VAL A 128 10.51 20.69 0.86
N ALA A 129 11.83 20.51 0.95
CA ALA A 129 12.60 19.85 -0.10
C ALA A 129 12.17 18.39 -0.30
N SER A 130 11.95 17.64 0.79
CA SER A 130 11.42 16.28 0.73
C SER A 130 9.99 16.24 0.14
N GLY A 131 9.12 17.18 0.52
CA GLY A 131 7.79 17.30 -0.07
C GLY A 131 7.82 17.57 -1.57
N ALA A 132 8.73 18.44 -2.03
CA ALA A 132 8.94 18.71 -3.45
C ALA A 132 9.44 17.46 -4.21
N LEU A 133 10.38 16.70 -3.62
CA LEU A 133 10.82 15.43 -4.19
C LEU A 133 9.70 14.40 -4.27
N ALA A 134 8.82 14.34 -3.26
CA ALA A 134 7.61 13.52 -3.32
C ALA A 134 6.69 13.93 -4.48
N GLY A 135 6.45 15.23 -4.68
CA GLY A 135 5.65 15.74 -5.81
C GLY A 135 6.27 15.39 -7.17
N ILE A 136 7.60 15.50 -7.32
CA ILE A 136 8.31 15.06 -8.52
C ILE A 136 8.15 13.54 -8.71
N GLY A 137 8.28 12.77 -7.63
CA GLY A 137 8.05 11.33 -7.65
C GLY A 137 6.65 10.96 -8.12
N TYR A 138 5.62 11.68 -7.68
CA TYR A 138 4.25 11.47 -8.13
C TYR A 138 4.10 11.67 -9.65
N LEU A 139 4.62 12.78 -10.19
CA LEU A 139 4.55 13.07 -11.63
C LEU A 139 5.28 12.00 -12.45
N LEU A 140 6.43 11.52 -11.97
CA LEU A 140 7.19 10.45 -12.63
C LEU A 140 6.47 9.09 -12.54
N TRP A 141 5.81 8.81 -11.42
CA TRP A 141 5.08 7.57 -11.20
C TRP A 141 3.83 7.50 -12.07
N ASP A 142 3.08 8.60 -12.16
CA ASP A 142 1.88 8.72 -13.00
C ASP A 142 2.20 8.60 -14.50
N GLY A 143 3.42 8.97 -14.90
CA GLY A 143 3.95 8.75 -16.25
C GLY A 143 4.00 7.27 -16.68
N LYS A 144 3.89 6.31 -15.75
CA LYS A 144 3.53 4.90 -16.02
C LYS A 144 4.43 4.15 -17.02
N PHE A 145 5.71 4.52 -17.14
CA PHE A 145 6.66 4.02 -18.14
C PHE A 145 6.80 2.48 -18.21
N ASN A 146 7.11 1.82 -17.09
CA ASN A 146 7.09 0.35 -16.95
C ASN A 146 7.03 -0.06 -15.47
N ALA A 147 6.90 -1.37 -15.20
CA ALA A 147 6.74 -1.92 -13.85
C ALA A 147 7.94 -1.60 -12.92
N ASP A 148 9.17 -1.89 -13.37
CA ASP A 148 10.40 -1.61 -12.62
C ASP A 148 10.50 -0.12 -12.23
N HIS A 149 10.24 0.78 -13.19
CA HIS A 149 10.23 2.22 -12.95
C HIS A 149 9.12 2.60 -11.96
N GLY A 150 7.93 2.00 -12.10
CA GLY A 150 6.82 2.19 -11.17
C GLY A 150 7.20 1.83 -9.74
N ALA A 151 7.83 0.67 -9.52
CA ALA A 151 8.25 0.22 -8.20
C ALA A 151 9.33 1.14 -7.59
N ILE A 152 10.31 1.57 -8.38
CA ILE A 152 11.38 2.47 -7.92
C ILE A 152 10.82 3.84 -7.54
N VAL A 153 10.06 4.45 -8.45
CA VAL A 153 9.56 5.81 -8.27
C VAL A 153 8.49 5.87 -7.18
N LEU A 154 7.66 4.83 -7.03
CA LEU A 154 6.71 4.73 -5.93
C LEU A 154 7.43 4.76 -4.58
N PHE A 155 8.49 3.96 -4.42
CA PHE A 155 9.27 3.96 -3.18
C PHE A 155 9.88 5.34 -2.93
N PHE A 156 10.47 5.95 -3.95
CA PHE A 156 11.06 7.29 -3.87
C PHE A 156 10.04 8.35 -3.44
N MET A 157 8.85 8.34 -4.04
CA MET A 157 7.75 9.24 -3.70
C MET A 157 7.29 9.04 -2.25
N VAL A 158 6.96 7.80 -1.87
CA VAL A 158 6.45 7.46 -0.53
C VAL A 158 7.50 7.76 0.55
N PHE A 159 8.76 7.42 0.30
CA PHE A 159 9.86 7.69 1.22
C PHE A 159 10.02 9.20 1.47
N ASN A 160 10.05 10.01 0.42
CA ASN A 160 10.21 11.46 0.56
C ASN A 160 8.99 12.11 1.23
N GLY A 161 7.78 11.65 0.92
CA GLY A 161 6.57 12.09 1.61
C GLY A 161 6.61 11.75 3.10
N ALA A 162 7.03 10.53 3.44
CA ALA A 162 7.19 10.10 4.83
C ALA A 162 8.24 10.93 5.57
N ILE A 163 9.42 11.18 4.98
CA ILE A 163 10.46 12.03 5.57
C ILE A 163 9.95 13.45 5.80
N ALA A 164 9.19 14.02 4.85
CA ALA A 164 8.61 15.35 5.00
C ALA A 164 7.64 15.39 6.19
N VAL A 165 6.71 14.44 6.29
CA VAL A 165 5.69 14.44 7.34
C VAL A 165 6.28 14.10 8.72
N ILE A 166 7.12 13.07 8.81
CA ILE A 166 7.77 12.69 10.07
C ILE A 166 8.58 13.86 10.62
N ASN A 167 9.32 14.57 9.76
CA ASN A 167 10.10 15.73 10.22
C ASN A 167 9.24 16.94 10.60
N LEU A 168 7.95 17.00 10.24
CA LEU A 168 7.02 18.01 10.75
C LEU A 168 6.41 17.64 12.12
N THR A 169 6.70 16.44 12.64
CA THR A 169 6.25 16.04 13.98
C THR A 169 6.77 17.05 15.02
N PRO A 170 5.91 17.61 15.89
CA PRO A 170 6.27 18.70 16.79
C PRO A 170 7.04 18.22 18.03
N SER A 171 8.13 17.50 17.82
CA SER A 171 8.95 16.91 18.88
C SER A 171 10.41 16.79 18.46
N TYR A 172 11.34 16.98 19.39
CA TYR A 172 12.71 16.54 19.15
C TYR A 172 12.80 15.02 18.96
N PRO A 173 13.69 14.51 18.09
CA PRO A 173 14.73 15.22 17.33
C PRO A 173 14.29 15.80 15.97
N PHE A 174 13.01 15.70 15.60
CA PHE A 174 12.50 16.15 14.30
C PHE A 174 12.50 17.67 14.15
N ASP A 175 12.49 18.16 12.90
CA ASP A 175 12.49 19.59 12.58
C ASP A 175 11.28 20.34 13.14
N GLY A 176 10.13 19.68 13.23
CA GLY A 176 8.91 20.21 13.83
C GLY A 176 9.12 20.63 15.28
N GLY A 177 10.02 19.98 16.02
CA GLY A 177 10.45 20.43 17.34
C GLY A 177 11.15 21.79 17.32
N ARG A 178 12.00 22.06 16.32
CA ARG A 178 12.66 23.37 16.12
C ARG A 178 11.66 24.42 15.63
N ILE A 179 10.69 24.04 14.80
CA ILE A 179 9.60 24.93 14.35
C ILE A 179 8.76 25.36 15.56
N VAL A 180 8.33 24.43 16.42
CA VAL A 180 7.60 24.75 17.66
C VAL A 180 8.45 25.61 18.58
N ARG A 181 9.74 25.27 18.75
CA ARG A 181 10.65 26.09 19.55
C ARG A 181 10.73 27.51 19.01
N ALA A 182 10.90 27.69 17.71
CA ALA A 182 10.92 29.00 17.06
C ALA A 182 9.62 29.78 17.30
N MET A 183 8.46 29.13 17.14
CA MET A 183 7.16 29.74 17.41
C MET A 183 7.03 30.21 18.87
N VAL A 184 7.38 29.35 19.83
CA VAL A 184 7.32 29.67 21.27
C VAL A 184 8.35 30.74 21.64
N TRP A 185 9.54 30.71 21.04
CA TRP A 185 10.55 31.74 21.24
C TRP A 185 10.08 33.10 20.73
N GLY A 186 9.48 33.16 19.54
CA GLY A 186 8.89 34.38 18.99
C GLY A 186 7.74 34.93 19.86
N LEU A 187 6.90 34.05 20.40
CA LEU A 187 5.77 34.40 21.24
C LEU A 187 6.19 34.88 22.64
N LEU A 188 6.98 34.09 23.35
CA LEU A 188 7.38 34.34 24.74
C LEU A 188 8.61 35.23 24.87
N ARG A 189 9.27 35.57 23.73
CA ARG A 189 10.55 36.28 23.67
C ARG A 189 11.64 35.68 24.56
N SER A 190 11.52 34.39 24.88
CA SER A 190 12.40 33.69 25.82
C SER A 190 12.87 32.35 25.23
N PRO A 191 14.14 32.24 24.81
CA PRO A 191 14.65 30.99 24.22
C PRO A 191 14.69 29.85 25.25
N ARG A 192 14.96 30.16 26.53
CA ARG A 192 14.96 29.16 27.61
C ARG A 192 13.58 28.54 27.85
N GLN A 193 12.51 29.34 27.76
CA GLN A 193 11.15 28.83 27.89
C GLN A 193 10.76 28.02 26.65
N ALA A 194 11.17 28.47 25.46
CA ALA A 194 10.93 27.73 24.22
C ALA A 194 11.58 26.33 24.24
N ASP A 195 12.83 26.21 24.69
CA ASP A 195 13.50 24.92 24.88
C ASP A 195 12.73 24.01 25.84
N ARG A 196 12.22 24.58 26.94
CA ARG A 196 11.46 23.82 27.94
C ARG A 196 10.14 23.31 27.36
N TRP A 197 9.40 24.15 26.64
CA TRP A 197 8.15 23.76 25.99
C TRP A 197 8.36 22.70 24.91
N ALA A 198 9.37 22.86 24.04
CA ALA A 198 9.68 21.88 23.01
C ALA A 198 10.09 20.51 23.59
N ARG A 199 10.80 20.49 24.73
CA ARG A 199 11.11 19.26 25.46
C ARG A 199 9.87 18.60 26.07
N TRP A 200 9.01 19.36 26.74
CA TRP A 200 7.77 18.82 27.33
C TRP A 200 6.83 18.27 26.27
N LEU A 201 6.67 19.00 25.16
CA LEU A 201 5.86 18.53 24.03
C LEU A 201 6.43 17.23 23.45
N GLY A 202 7.75 17.17 23.26
CA GLY A 202 8.42 15.94 22.83
C GLY A 202 8.17 14.77 23.79
N LEU A 203 8.36 14.95 25.10
CA LEU A 203 8.08 13.92 26.10
C LEU A 203 6.61 13.48 26.10
N GLY A 204 5.67 14.41 25.87
CA GLY A 204 4.25 14.10 25.70
C GLY A 204 3.99 13.22 24.48
N VAL A 205 4.56 13.59 23.31
CA VAL A 205 4.48 12.78 22.08
C VAL A 205 5.07 11.38 22.31
N ALA A 206 6.23 11.29 22.96
CA ALA A 206 6.86 10.01 23.28
C ALA A 206 5.96 9.14 24.18
N ALA A 207 5.36 9.72 25.22
CA ALA A 207 4.46 9.00 26.12
C ALA A 207 3.21 8.48 25.38
N VAL A 208 2.62 9.29 24.51
CA VAL A 208 1.49 8.87 23.66
C VAL A 208 1.90 7.73 22.73
N MET A 209 3.05 7.83 22.05
CA MET A 209 3.54 6.75 21.18
C MET A 209 3.90 5.47 21.95
N THR A 210 4.41 5.58 23.18
CA THR A 210 4.66 4.43 24.05
C THR A 210 3.35 3.72 24.42
N GLY A 211 2.34 4.48 24.84
CA GLY A 211 1.00 3.95 25.14
C GLY A 211 0.35 3.34 23.90
N TRP A 212 0.49 3.98 22.74
CA TRP A 212 0.01 3.46 21.46
C TRP A 212 0.69 2.14 21.10
N GLY A 213 2.02 2.05 21.21
CA GLY A 213 2.75 0.81 20.97
C GLY A 213 2.31 -0.32 21.92
N ALA A 214 2.01 -0.02 23.18
CA ALA A 214 1.47 -1.00 24.13
C ALA A 214 0.06 -1.47 23.75
N PHE A 215 -0.79 -0.56 23.31
CA PHE A 215 -2.11 -0.89 22.77
C PHE A 215 -1.99 -1.80 21.53
N LEU A 216 -1.13 -1.45 20.57
CA LEU A 216 -0.87 -2.25 19.38
C LEU A 216 -0.35 -3.65 19.74
N PHE A 217 0.57 -3.72 20.71
CA PHE A 217 1.14 -4.99 21.17
C PHE A 217 0.09 -5.88 21.85
N ALA A 218 -0.79 -5.31 22.68
CA ALA A 218 -1.87 -6.05 23.32
C ALA A 218 -2.87 -6.60 22.29
N GLN A 219 -3.10 -5.86 21.21
CA GLN A 219 -3.94 -6.22 20.06
C GLN A 219 -3.19 -7.12 19.06
N HIS A 220 -2.37 -8.06 19.53
CA HIS A 220 -1.54 -8.95 18.70
C HIS A 220 -2.31 -9.83 17.70
N ASP A 221 -3.60 -10.11 17.97
CA ASP A 221 -4.49 -10.77 17.01
C ASP A 221 -4.74 -9.96 15.73
N ARG A 222 -4.37 -8.67 15.76
CA ARG A 222 -4.82 -7.62 14.85
C ARG A 222 -3.65 -6.82 14.27
N PHE A 223 -2.67 -6.50 15.10
CA PHE A 223 -1.43 -5.84 14.69
C PHE A 223 -0.23 -6.73 14.91
N SER A 224 0.73 -6.67 14.00
CA SER A 224 1.98 -7.38 14.22
C SER A 224 2.77 -6.74 15.36
N HIS A 225 3.52 -7.57 16.09
CA HIS A 225 4.46 -7.07 17.08
C HIS A 225 5.51 -6.13 16.46
N GLN A 226 5.77 -6.24 15.14
CA GLN A 226 6.66 -5.31 14.46
C GLN A 226 6.07 -3.90 14.41
N THR A 227 4.76 -3.74 14.15
CA THR A 227 4.09 -2.43 14.15
C THR A 227 4.17 -1.76 15.53
N ALA A 228 3.96 -2.53 16.59
CA ALA A 228 4.13 -2.05 17.96
C ALA A 228 5.59 -1.65 18.25
N ALA A 229 6.55 -2.49 17.83
CA ALA A 229 7.98 -2.21 17.98
C ALA A 229 8.40 -0.94 17.21
N THR A 230 7.82 -0.66 16.04
CA THR A 230 8.04 0.59 15.31
C THR A 230 7.58 1.80 16.13
N ALA A 231 6.37 1.77 16.70
CA ALA A 231 5.87 2.86 17.53
C ALA A 231 6.77 3.12 18.76
N TRP A 232 7.25 2.05 19.41
CA TRP A 232 8.20 2.16 20.51
C TRP A 232 9.59 2.66 20.07
N ALA A 233 10.08 2.25 18.90
CA ALA A 233 11.32 2.77 18.35
C ALA A 233 11.22 4.29 18.11
N PHE A 234 10.12 4.77 17.52
CA PHE A 234 9.85 6.20 17.37
C PHE A 234 9.79 6.92 18.72
N ALA A 235 9.09 6.35 19.71
CA ALA A 235 9.03 6.91 21.06
C ALA A 235 10.43 7.00 21.70
N ALA A 236 11.30 6.00 21.49
CA ALA A 236 12.66 5.94 22.03
C ALA A 236 13.61 6.94 21.36
N LEU A 237 13.36 7.34 20.10
CA LEU A 237 14.14 8.37 19.42
C LEU A 237 14.00 9.73 20.09
N VAL A 238 12.88 10.02 20.74
CA VAL A 238 12.61 11.31 21.40
C VAL A 238 13.55 11.57 22.59
N PRO A 239 13.64 10.72 23.63
CA PRO A 239 14.57 10.94 24.75
C PRO A 239 16.03 10.92 24.30
N VAL A 240 16.41 10.05 23.35
CA VAL A 240 17.75 10.09 22.72
C VAL A 240 17.96 11.44 22.04
N GLY A 241 16.94 11.92 21.32
CA GLY A 241 16.88 13.22 20.68
C GLY A 241 17.14 14.37 21.65
N ILE A 242 16.44 14.37 22.79
CA ILE A 242 16.54 15.35 23.88
C ILE A 242 17.92 15.30 24.55
N VAL A 243 18.45 14.11 24.85
CA VAL A 243 19.78 13.94 25.46
C VAL A 243 20.89 14.41 24.52
N MET A 244 20.76 14.11 23.23
CA MET A 244 21.66 14.59 22.19
C MET A 244 21.48 16.09 21.90
N HIS A 245 20.31 16.68 22.19
CA HIS A 245 20.05 18.12 22.10
C HIS A 245 20.64 18.88 23.31
N ARG A 246 21.90 18.56 23.65
CA ARG A 246 22.77 19.40 24.47
C ARG A 246 23.51 20.37 23.55
N GLY A 247 22.77 21.25 22.86
CA GLY A 247 23.37 22.41 22.21
C GLY A 247 23.95 23.36 23.28
N PRO A 248 24.99 24.15 22.95
CA PRO A 248 25.64 25.03 23.92
C PRO A 248 24.58 25.94 24.52
N SER A 249 24.51 25.96 25.84
CA SER A 249 23.78 27.02 26.55
C SER A 249 24.19 28.34 25.91
N LEU A 250 23.22 29.14 25.46
CA LEU A 250 23.42 30.54 25.12
C LEU A 250 23.90 31.27 26.40
N SER A 251 25.17 31.13 26.74
CA SER A 251 25.93 32.17 27.43
C SER A 251 26.23 33.21 26.36
N LEU A 252 25.24 34.08 26.12
CA LEU A 252 25.53 35.37 25.53
C LEU A 252 26.66 35.98 26.37
N PRO A 253 27.78 36.45 25.77
CA PRO A 253 28.78 37.16 26.53
C PRO A 253 28.08 38.33 27.24
N PRO A 254 28.39 38.59 28.53
CA PRO A 254 27.76 39.70 29.24
C PRO A 254 28.02 40.96 28.41
N THR A 255 26.93 41.59 27.98
CA THR A 255 27.01 42.88 27.31
C THR A 255 27.69 43.84 28.27
N ARG A 256 28.96 44.18 27.98
CA ARG A 256 29.65 45.30 28.64
C ARG A 256 28.88 46.56 28.26
N GLY A 257 28.05 47.03 29.18
CA GLY A 257 27.22 48.20 29.00
C GLY A 257 25.92 48.06 29.77
N GLY A 258 25.98 48.31 31.07
CA GLY A 258 24.79 48.49 31.88
C GLY A 258 23.94 49.64 31.34
N ARG A 259 22.81 49.30 30.75
CA ARG A 259 21.60 50.12 30.83
C ARG A 259 20.46 49.17 31.16
N THR A 260 19.99 49.30 32.39
CA THR A 260 18.79 48.69 32.93
C THR A 260 17.60 48.93 32.00
N LEU A 261 17.20 47.88 31.26
CA LEU A 261 15.88 47.82 30.62
C LEU A 261 14.86 47.31 31.64
N ASP A 262 14.74 48.01 32.77
CA ASP A 262 13.73 47.77 33.79
C ASP A 262 13.13 49.12 34.18
N ALA A 263 12.08 49.55 33.47
CA ALA A 263 11.11 50.57 33.90
C ALA A 263 9.98 50.90 32.88
N ALA A 264 9.74 50.09 31.83
CA ALA A 264 8.70 50.40 30.83
C ALA A 264 7.70 49.25 30.55
N SER A 265 7.62 48.25 31.43
CA SER A 265 6.89 46.99 31.18
C SER A 265 5.71 46.73 32.12
N ARG A 266 4.91 47.76 32.48
CA ARG A 266 3.70 47.55 33.32
C ARG A 266 2.43 48.29 32.89
N GLU A 267 2.30 48.70 31.63
CA GLU A 267 0.99 48.96 31.04
C GLU A 267 0.80 48.10 29.79
N ALA A 268 0.22 46.92 29.99
CA ALA A 268 -0.24 46.08 28.89
C ALA A 268 -1.45 46.77 28.24
N ARG A 269 -1.21 47.55 27.19
CA ARG A 269 -2.28 48.13 26.36
C ARG A 269 -3.20 46.99 25.88
N PRO A 270 -4.54 47.15 25.90
CA PRO A 270 -5.48 46.09 25.53
C PRO A 270 -5.23 45.52 24.13
N LEU A 271 -4.79 46.34 23.17
CA LEU A 271 -4.36 45.93 21.83
C LEU A 271 -3.15 44.98 21.83
N GLY A 272 -2.23 45.11 22.80
CA GLY A 272 -1.07 44.24 22.95
C GLY A 272 -1.42 42.87 23.55
N ILE A 273 -2.40 42.82 24.47
CA ILE A 273 -2.91 41.56 25.03
C ILE A 273 -3.69 40.80 23.96
N VAL A 274 -4.54 41.48 23.19
CA VAL A 274 -5.29 40.86 22.08
C VAL A 274 -4.37 40.34 20.98
N ALA A 275 -3.33 41.10 20.60
CA ALA A 275 -2.34 40.63 19.62
C ALA A 275 -1.49 39.46 20.14
N LEU A 276 -1.15 39.44 21.43
CA LEU A 276 -0.45 38.32 22.06
C LEU A 276 -1.34 37.07 22.14
N ALA A 277 -2.61 37.24 22.50
CA ALA A 277 -3.60 36.16 22.53
C ALA A 277 -3.82 35.57 21.13
N ALA A 278 -4.01 36.41 20.10
CA ALA A 278 -4.19 35.97 18.72
C ALA A 278 -2.95 35.21 18.19
N ARG A 279 -1.74 35.68 18.51
CA ARG A 279 -0.49 34.97 18.18
C ARG A 279 -0.36 33.65 18.94
N GLY A 280 -0.75 33.62 20.22
CA GLY A 280 -0.80 32.41 21.03
C GLY A 280 -1.75 31.37 20.44
N THR A 281 -2.96 31.80 20.06
CA THR A 281 -3.95 30.97 19.37
C THR A 281 -3.40 30.42 18.05
N ALA A 282 -2.75 31.25 17.24
CA ALA A 282 -2.14 30.79 15.97
C ALA A 282 -1.07 29.71 16.19
N VAL A 283 -0.23 29.84 17.22
CA VAL A 283 0.77 28.82 17.58
C VAL A 283 0.09 27.53 18.04
N VAL A 284 -0.94 27.62 18.88
CA VAL A 284 -1.71 26.44 19.32
C VAL A 284 -2.36 25.72 18.13
N VAL A 285 -3.01 26.47 17.23
CA VAL A 285 -3.62 25.92 16.02
C VAL A 285 -2.56 25.24 15.13
N ALA A 286 -1.39 25.87 14.92
CA ALA A 286 -0.31 25.28 14.13
C ALA A 286 0.20 23.96 14.76
N VAL A 287 0.38 23.92 16.08
CA VAL A 287 0.76 22.69 16.80
C VAL A 287 -0.31 21.61 16.66
N LEU A 288 -1.59 21.96 16.81
CA LEU A 288 -2.70 21.02 16.65
C LEU A 288 -2.80 20.49 15.22
N VAL A 289 -2.55 21.32 14.20
CA VAL A 289 -2.48 20.88 12.80
C VAL A 289 -1.31 19.91 12.60
N MET A 290 -0.11 20.23 13.11
CA MET A 290 1.05 19.31 13.02
C MET A 290 0.78 17.99 13.74
N MET A 291 0.16 18.03 14.93
CA MET A 291 -0.26 16.82 15.65
C MET A 291 -1.34 16.05 14.89
N GLY A 292 -2.31 16.73 14.29
CA GLY A 292 -3.37 16.12 13.50
C GLY A 292 -2.83 15.42 12.26
N VAL A 293 -1.87 16.02 11.56
CA VAL A 293 -1.17 15.40 10.42
C VAL A 293 -0.38 14.17 10.88
N ALA A 294 0.41 14.28 11.95
CA ALA A 294 1.18 13.16 12.48
C ALA A 294 0.27 12.01 12.96
N PHE A 295 -0.83 12.33 13.67
CA PHE A 295 -1.79 11.35 14.13
C PHE A 295 -2.60 10.74 12.98
N GLY A 296 -2.88 11.52 11.93
CA GLY A 296 -3.55 11.05 10.71
C GLY A 296 -2.80 9.91 10.01
N LEU A 297 -1.48 9.82 10.17
CA LEU A 297 -0.66 8.73 9.66
C LEU A 297 -0.56 7.51 10.59
N ALA A 298 -1.16 7.56 11.78
CA ALA A 298 -1.11 6.43 12.70
C ALA A 298 -1.86 5.23 12.09
N PRO A 299 -1.24 4.05 12.00
CA PRO A 299 -1.89 2.86 11.45
C PRO A 299 -3.04 2.43 12.37
N THR A 300 -4.17 2.02 11.78
CA THR A 300 -5.36 1.56 12.50
C THR A 300 -5.58 0.07 12.27
N ASN A 301 -6.52 -0.53 13.02
CA ASN A 301 -6.93 -1.93 12.82
C ASN A 301 -8.15 -2.05 11.89
N TYR A 302 -8.16 -1.29 10.81
CA TYR A 302 -9.22 -1.35 9.83
C TYR A 302 -8.62 -1.61 8.46
N GLY A 303 -9.37 -2.33 7.65
CA GLY A 303 -9.26 -2.27 6.21
C GLY A 303 -10.29 -1.28 5.67
N LEU A 304 -10.13 -0.92 4.40
CA LEU A 304 -11.19 -0.27 3.64
C LEU A 304 -11.29 -0.87 2.24
N GLU A 305 -12.48 -0.77 1.67
CA GLU A 305 -12.75 -1.00 0.25
C GLU A 305 -13.22 0.34 -0.35
N ALA A 306 -12.52 0.83 -1.37
CA ALA A 306 -12.87 2.04 -2.10
C ALA A 306 -13.17 1.73 -3.58
N PRO A 307 -13.95 2.59 -4.28
CA PRO A 307 -14.13 2.48 -5.73
C PRO A 307 -12.78 2.50 -6.44
N GLY A 308 -12.59 1.56 -7.36
CA GLY A 308 -11.46 1.56 -8.27
C GLY A 308 -11.81 2.19 -9.62
N ASP A 309 -11.10 1.75 -10.64
CA ASP A 309 -11.29 2.19 -12.02
C ASP A 309 -12.37 1.36 -12.73
N ALA A 310 -12.97 1.93 -13.77
CA ALA A 310 -13.73 1.19 -14.78
C ALA A 310 -12.96 1.25 -16.11
N LEU A 311 -12.38 0.11 -16.49
CA LEU A 311 -11.43 0.00 -17.60
C LEU A 311 -12.09 -0.65 -18.81
N ARG A 312 -11.81 -0.13 -20.00
CA ARG A 312 -12.22 -0.76 -21.27
C ARG A 312 -11.51 -2.09 -21.44
N VAL A 313 -12.26 -3.12 -21.81
CA VAL A 313 -11.75 -4.50 -21.90
C VAL A 313 -11.20 -4.82 -23.29
N GLU A 314 -11.68 -4.15 -24.34
CA GLU A 314 -11.32 -4.42 -25.74
C GLU A 314 -9.81 -4.31 -26.02
N PRO A 315 -9.07 -3.33 -25.46
CA PRO A 315 -7.61 -3.27 -25.64
C PRO A 315 -6.85 -4.45 -25.02
N MET A 316 -7.47 -5.14 -24.05
CA MET A 316 -6.89 -6.29 -23.36
C MET A 316 -7.09 -7.60 -24.14
N VAL A 317 -7.99 -7.62 -25.13
CA VAL A 317 -8.33 -8.82 -25.91
C VAL A 317 -7.66 -8.77 -27.28
N SER A 318 -6.88 -9.81 -27.59
CA SER A 318 -6.23 -10.01 -28.88
C SER A 318 -6.81 -11.25 -29.57
N VAL A 319 -7.25 -11.07 -30.80
CA VAL A 319 -7.72 -12.12 -31.73
C VAL A 319 -7.11 -11.87 -33.12
N PRO A 320 -6.98 -12.89 -33.99
CA PRO A 320 -6.44 -12.70 -35.33
C PRO A 320 -7.32 -11.75 -36.14
N GLN A 321 -6.71 -10.99 -37.05
CA GLN A 321 -7.38 -9.88 -37.75
C GLN A 321 -8.58 -10.35 -38.56
N GLU A 322 -8.51 -11.55 -39.14
CA GLU A 322 -9.57 -12.19 -39.93
C GLU A 322 -10.83 -12.54 -39.11
N TYR A 323 -10.70 -12.69 -37.80
CA TYR A 323 -11.83 -12.93 -36.88
C TYR A 323 -12.25 -11.67 -36.13
N ARG A 324 -11.50 -10.56 -36.25
CA ARG A 324 -11.70 -9.37 -35.43
C ARG A 324 -12.81 -8.49 -35.99
N HIS A 325 -13.83 -8.24 -35.18
CA HIS A 325 -14.85 -7.24 -35.39
C HIS A 325 -14.64 -6.06 -34.43
N THR A 326 -14.92 -4.85 -34.92
CA THR A 326 -14.86 -3.61 -34.11
C THR A 326 -16.24 -2.99 -34.07
N HIS A 327 -16.68 -2.67 -32.86
CA HIS A 327 -18.02 -2.18 -32.57
C HIS A 327 -17.97 -0.83 -31.82
N PRO A 328 -19.00 0.02 -31.95
CA PRO A 328 -18.97 1.38 -31.38
C PRO A 328 -19.15 1.43 -29.85
N GLY A 329 -19.89 0.50 -29.25
CA GLY A 329 -20.05 0.43 -27.79
C GLY A 329 -18.87 -0.26 -27.10
N THR A 330 -18.93 -0.38 -25.78
CA THR A 330 -17.80 -0.90 -24.99
C THR A 330 -18.22 -1.62 -23.72
N PHE A 331 -17.43 -2.63 -23.36
CA PHE A 331 -17.47 -3.31 -22.08
C PHE A 331 -16.46 -2.71 -21.11
N LEU A 332 -16.94 -2.40 -19.90
CA LEU A 332 -16.14 -1.86 -18.81
C LEU A 332 -16.00 -2.87 -17.68
N LEU A 333 -14.75 -3.17 -17.33
CA LEU A 333 -14.39 -3.92 -16.15
C LEU A 333 -14.19 -2.99 -14.97
N THR A 334 -14.89 -3.23 -13.86
CA THR A 334 -14.77 -2.43 -12.63
C THR A 334 -13.84 -3.07 -11.60
N THR A 335 -12.98 -2.28 -10.98
CA THR A 335 -12.07 -2.72 -9.90
C THR A 335 -12.48 -2.14 -8.54
N VAL A 336 -11.91 -2.72 -7.48
CA VAL A 336 -12.05 -2.27 -6.10
C VAL A 336 -10.64 -2.05 -5.58
N ILE A 337 -10.45 -1.03 -4.75
CA ILE A 337 -9.19 -0.76 -4.07
C ILE A 337 -9.32 -1.27 -2.62
N PRO A 338 -8.85 -2.50 -2.32
CA PRO A 338 -8.78 -2.99 -0.97
C PRO A 338 -7.47 -2.51 -0.31
N LEU A 339 -7.55 -1.90 0.86
CA LEU A 339 -6.40 -1.43 1.62
C LEU A 339 -6.45 -1.95 3.05
N THR A 340 -5.33 -2.49 3.53
CA THR A 340 -5.14 -2.83 4.95
C THR A 340 -3.64 -2.93 5.28
N PRO A 341 -3.19 -2.51 6.47
CA PRO A 341 -3.94 -1.66 7.41
C PRO A 341 -4.11 -0.24 6.86
N ILE A 342 -5.19 0.45 7.23
CA ILE A 342 -5.41 1.86 6.87
C ILE A 342 -4.94 2.81 7.98
N VAL A 343 -4.58 4.04 7.65
CA VAL A 343 -4.21 5.07 8.64
C VAL A 343 -5.43 5.82 9.20
N ALA A 344 -5.26 6.55 10.30
CA ALA A 344 -6.36 7.25 10.97
C ALA A 344 -7.06 8.28 10.06
N ALA A 345 -6.32 8.95 9.18
CA ALA A 345 -6.89 9.87 8.20
C ALA A 345 -7.80 9.15 7.19
N GLU A 346 -7.41 7.98 6.70
CA GLU A 346 -8.22 7.14 5.81
C GLU A 346 -9.46 6.62 6.54
N TRP A 347 -9.33 6.27 7.82
CA TRP A 347 -10.47 5.87 8.65
C TRP A 347 -11.49 7.00 8.79
N VAL A 348 -11.05 8.24 9.03
CA VAL A 348 -11.94 9.42 9.09
C VAL A 348 -12.57 9.68 7.72
N TYR A 349 -11.78 9.63 6.64
CA TYR A 349 -12.26 9.79 5.28
C TYR A 349 -13.37 8.78 4.94
N ALA A 350 -13.17 7.51 5.29
CA ALA A 350 -14.15 6.45 5.07
C ALA A 350 -15.46 6.63 5.88
N LYS A 351 -15.48 7.49 6.92
CA LYS A 351 -16.71 7.84 7.65
C LYS A 351 -17.55 8.89 6.94
N VAL A 352 -16.95 9.69 6.06
CA VAL A 352 -17.62 10.80 5.37
C VAL A 352 -17.77 10.56 3.86
N ALA A 353 -16.99 9.63 3.29
CA ALA A 353 -17.07 9.26 1.88
C ALA A 353 -18.10 8.12 1.69
N PRO A 354 -19.25 8.36 1.03
CA PRO A 354 -20.36 7.40 0.97
C PRO A 354 -20.04 6.13 0.18
N THR A 355 -19.06 6.18 -0.72
CA THR A 355 -18.66 5.05 -1.57
C THR A 355 -17.54 4.20 -0.97
N VAL A 356 -16.97 4.62 0.16
CA VAL A 356 -15.85 3.93 0.84
C VAL A 356 -16.39 3.16 2.03
N LYS A 357 -16.02 1.88 2.14
CA LYS A 357 -16.49 0.98 3.18
C LYS A 357 -15.36 0.57 4.11
N LEU A 358 -15.54 0.80 5.41
CA LEU A 358 -14.65 0.23 6.42
C LEU A 358 -14.95 -1.25 6.59
N VAL A 359 -13.92 -2.08 6.52
CA VAL A 359 -14.01 -3.54 6.67
C VAL A 359 -13.01 -4.03 7.71
N PRO A 360 -13.26 -5.20 8.35
CA PRO A 360 -12.23 -5.87 9.12
C PRO A 360 -10.99 -6.17 8.24
N PRO A 361 -9.75 -6.05 8.75
CA PRO A 361 -8.53 -6.37 7.99
C PRO A 361 -8.55 -7.75 7.33
N GLU A 362 -9.19 -8.73 7.98
CA GLU A 362 -9.28 -10.12 7.52
C GLU A 362 -10.10 -10.30 6.24
N VAL A 363 -10.96 -9.33 5.91
CA VAL A 363 -11.70 -9.31 4.64
C VAL A 363 -10.75 -9.05 3.47
N VAL A 364 -9.71 -8.25 3.68
CA VAL A 364 -8.71 -7.91 2.66
C VAL A 364 -7.57 -8.95 2.62
N VAL A 365 -7.01 -9.29 3.78
CA VAL A 365 -5.97 -10.32 3.90
C VAL A 365 -6.39 -11.34 4.97
N PRO A 366 -6.81 -12.55 4.58
CA PRO A 366 -7.23 -13.59 5.53
C PRO A 366 -6.15 -13.95 6.56
N ARG A 367 -6.58 -14.38 7.76
CA ARG A 367 -5.65 -14.80 8.83
C ARG A 367 -4.76 -15.94 8.38
N GLY A 368 -3.48 -15.88 8.74
CA GLY A 368 -2.48 -16.90 8.39
C GLY A 368 -1.96 -16.83 6.95
N VAL A 369 -2.42 -15.86 6.14
CA VAL A 369 -1.95 -15.63 4.78
C VAL A 369 -1.11 -14.35 4.75
N SER A 370 0.09 -14.40 4.18
CA SER A 370 0.88 -13.19 3.96
C SER A 370 0.33 -12.38 2.77
N PRO A 371 0.48 -11.04 2.75
CA PRO A 371 0.08 -10.21 1.60
C PRO A 371 0.65 -10.71 0.27
N ARG A 372 1.90 -11.20 0.27
CA ARG A 372 2.53 -11.79 -0.91
C ARG A 372 1.84 -13.07 -1.38
N GLN A 373 1.48 -13.97 -0.46
CA GLN A 373 0.74 -15.18 -0.81
C GLN A 373 -0.65 -14.85 -1.35
N GLN A 374 -1.34 -13.85 -0.77
CA GLN A 374 -2.62 -13.38 -1.27
C GLN A 374 -2.50 -12.81 -2.69
N ALA A 375 -1.50 -11.96 -2.95
CA ALA A 375 -1.26 -11.39 -4.26
C ALA A 375 -0.97 -12.47 -5.32
N LEU A 376 -0.13 -13.47 -4.98
CA LEU A 376 0.15 -14.61 -5.87
C LEU A 376 -1.10 -15.44 -6.17
N ARG A 377 -1.96 -15.67 -5.16
CA ARG A 377 -3.23 -16.38 -5.35
C ARG A 377 -4.15 -15.60 -6.27
N SER A 378 -4.41 -14.33 -5.98
CA SER A 378 -5.30 -13.49 -6.79
C SER A 378 -4.81 -13.35 -8.23
N PHE A 379 -3.50 -13.30 -8.46
CA PHE A 379 -2.93 -13.28 -9.80
C PHE A 379 -3.17 -14.59 -10.57
N ARG A 380 -3.06 -15.76 -9.92
CA ARG A 380 -3.38 -17.06 -10.53
C ARG A 380 -4.86 -17.17 -10.87
N GLU A 381 -5.73 -16.81 -9.92
CA GLU A 381 -7.17 -16.79 -10.13
C GLU A 381 -7.57 -15.88 -11.31
N LEU A 382 -6.86 -14.76 -11.51
CA LEU A 382 -7.04 -13.91 -12.68
C LEU A 382 -6.65 -14.61 -13.99
N ILE A 383 -5.50 -15.30 -14.03
CA ILE A 383 -5.06 -16.07 -15.21
C ILE A 383 -6.09 -17.17 -15.55
N ASP A 384 -6.53 -17.93 -14.55
CA ASP A 384 -7.52 -18.99 -14.74
C ASP A 384 -8.83 -18.40 -15.27
N SER A 385 -9.27 -17.28 -14.67
CA SER A 385 -10.46 -16.56 -15.13
C SER A 385 -10.35 -16.07 -16.58
N THR A 386 -9.17 -15.61 -17.02
CA THR A 386 -8.98 -15.19 -18.42
C THR A 386 -9.02 -16.38 -19.38
N THR A 387 -8.41 -17.50 -19.00
CA THR A 387 -8.37 -18.74 -19.79
C THR A 387 -9.78 -19.30 -19.99
N ILE A 388 -10.58 -19.33 -18.92
CA ILE A 388 -12.00 -19.73 -18.99
C ILE A 388 -12.77 -18.75 -19.86
N ALA A 389 -12.53 -17.45 -19.73
CA ALA A 389 -13.25 -16.43 -20.49
C ALA A 389 -13.01 -16.52 -22.00
N GLU A 390 -11.80 -16.88 -22.43
CA GLU A 390 -11.47 -17.16 -23.84
C GLU A 390 -12.36 -18.27 -24.40
N VAL A 391 -12.46 -19.39 -23.67
CA VAL A 391 -13.22 -20.57 -24.10
C VAL A 391 -14.72 -20.28 -24.14
N VAL A 392 -15.26 -19.74 -23.04
CA VAL A 392 -16.70 -19.46 -22.94
C VAL A 392 -17.09 -18.37 -23.95
N GLY A 393 -16.25 -17.36 -24.15
CA GLY A 393 -16.49 -16.29 -25.13
C GLY A 393 -16.59 -16.83 -26.56
N LEU A 394 -15.67 -17.72 -26.95
CA LEU A 394 -15.73 -18.38 -28.26
C LEU A 394 -16.97 -19.26 -28.42
N ARG A 395 -17.34 -20.03 -27.38
CA ARG A 395 -18.56 -20.85 -27.39
C ARG A 395 -19.82 -20.00 -27.58
N LEU A 396 -19.91 -18.85 -26.91
CA LEU A 396 -21.03 -17.92 -27.05
C LEU A 396 -21.14 -17.34 -28.46
N ALA A 397 -20.01 -17.16 -29.14
CA ALA A 397 -19.96 -16.74 -30.54
C ALA A 397 -20.20 -17.89 -31.54
N GLY A 398 -20.43 -19.11 -31.07
CA GLY A 398 -20.73 -20.29 -31.90
C GLY A 398 -19.51 -21.07 -32.38
N TYR A 399 -18.31 -20.75 -31.89
CA TYR A 399 -17.10 -21.50 -32.22
C TYR A 399 -16.93 -22.73 -31.33
N GLN A 400 -16.32 -23.78 -31.89
CA GLN A 400 -15.95 -24.98 -31.16
C GLN A 400 -14.68 -24.71 -30.35
N ALA A 401 -14.84 -24.49 -29.04
CA ALA A 401 -13.73 -24.36 -28.09
C ALA A 401 -13.89 -25.38 -26.96
N GLU A 402 -12.84 -26.15 -26.68
CA GLU A 402 -12.82 -27.15 -25.62
C GLU A 402 -11.89 -26.72 -24.50
N ALA A 403 -12.30 -26.99 -23.27
CA ALA A 403 -11.46 -26.81 -22.12
C ALA A 403 -11.76 -27.88 -21.09
N VAL A 404 -10.70 -28.52 -20.62
CA VAL A 404 -10.76 -29.57 -19.60
C VAL A 404 -9.88 -29.13 -18.45
N GLY A 405 -10.50 -28.82 -17.31
CA GLY A 405 -9.76 -28.58 -16.09
C GLY A 405 -8.93 -29.82 -15.72
N THR A 406 -7.67 -29.59 -15.38
CA THR A 406 -6.69 -30.67 -15.20
C THR A 406 -6.65 -31.21 -13.77
N GLY A 407 -7.43 -30.66 -12.85
CA GLY A 407 -7.54 -31.09 -11.45
C GLY A 407 -7.19 -30.00 -10.46
N ALA A 408 -7.05 -30.37 -9.18
CA ALA A 408 -6.62 -29.48 -8.10
C ALA A 408 -5.24 -29.90 -7.59
N ARG A 409 -4.26 -29.00 -7.65
CA ARG A 409 -2.90 -29.25 -7.18
C ARG A 409 -2.76 -28.92 -5.69
N VAL A 410 -2.19 -29.84 -4.92
CA VAL A 410 -1.88 -29.63 -3.51
C VAL A 410 -0.64 -28.75 -3.38
N LEU A 411 -0.75 -27.63 -2.68
CA LEU A 411 0.36 -26.71 -2.41
C LEU A 411 1.06 -27.03 -1.10
N SER A 412 0.27 -27.22 -0.05
CA SER A 412 0.77 -27.53 1.29
C SER A 412 -0.31 -28.19 2.13
N LEU A 413 0.11 -28.80 3.23
CA LEU A 413 -0.76 -29.39 4.22
C LEU A 413 -0.63 -28.61 5.52
N ALA A 414 -1.76 -28.35 6.19
CA ALA A 414 -1.76 -27.73 7.50
C ALA A 414 -1.18 -28.70 8.55
N PRO A 415 -0.56 -28.19 9.63
CA PRO A 415 0.00 -29.04 10.69
C PRO A 415 -1.02 -30.03 11.27
N GLU A 416 -2.28 -29.62 11.39
CA GLU A 416 -3.40 -30.43 11.88
C GLU A 416 -4.02 -31.37 10.84
N SER A 417 -3.55 -31.34 9.59
CA SER A 417 -4.08 -32.20 8.52
C SER A 417 -3.91 -33.67 8.84
N LYS A 418 -5.01 -34.42 8.77
CA LYS A 418 -4.97 -35.90 8.83
C LYS A 418 -4.50 -36.53 7.51
N ALA A 419 -4.28 -35.73 6.47
CA ALA A 419 -3.71 -36.17 5.21
C ALA A 419 -2.17 -36.13 5.20
N ASN A 420 -1.54 -35.71 6.30
CA ASN A 420 -0.08 -35.72 6.45
C ASN A 420 0.47 -37.14 6.29
N GLY A 421 1.44 -37.31 5.39
CA GLY A 421 2.01 -38.61 5.01
C GLY A 421 1.18 -39.39 3.98
N ILE A 422 -0.04 -38.93 3.64
CA ILE A 422 -0.90 -39.52 2.61
C ILE A 422 -0.82 -38.70 1.33
N LEU A 423 -1.20 -37.42 1.42
CA LEU A 423 -1.05 -36.43 0.35
C LEU A 423 0.30 -35.72 0.48
N GLN A 424 0.83 -35.29 -0.66
CA GLN A 424 2.10 -34.56 -0.76
C GLN A 424 1.90 -33.27 -1.56
N PRO A 425 2.69 -32.21 -1.29
CA PRO A 425 2.77 -31.07 -2.19
C PRO A 425 3.07 -31.54 -3.63
N GLN A 426 2.45 -30.89 -4.61
CA GLN A 426 2.46 -31.22 -6.04
C GLN A 426 1.56 -32.39 -6.49
N ASP A 427 0.90 -33.09 -5.58
CA ASP A 427 -0.17 -34.02 -5.98
C ASP A 427 -1.26 -33.27 -6.75
N VAL A 428 -1.67 -33.81 -7.90
CA VAL A 428 -2.82 -33.29 -8.64
C VAL A 428 -4.02 -34.19 -8.42
N VAL A 429 -5.01 -33.72 -7.67
CA VAL A 429 -6.27 -34.41 -7.44
C VAL A 429 -7.08 -34.43 -8.74
N LYS A 430 -7.31 -35.63 -9.27
CA LYS A 430 -8.06 -35.89 -10.51
C LYS A 430 -9.48 -36.37 -10.26
N ALA A 431 -9.74 -37.06 -9.15
CA ALA A 431 -11.08 -37.50 -8.79
C ALA A 431 -11.25 -37.67 -7.28
N ILE A 432 -12.47 -37.48 -6.78
CA ILE A 432 -12.85 -37.80 -5.39
C ILE A 432 -14.12 -38.66 -5.43
N ASN A 433 -14.08 -39.82 -4.77
CA ASN A 433 -15.17 -40.80 -4.74
C ASN A 433 -15.68 -41.16 -6.15
N GLY A 434 -14.77 -41.24 -7.13
CA GLY A 434 -15.10 -41.51 -8.53
C GLY A 434 -15.63 -40.31 -9.33
N SER A 435 -15.88 -39.16 -8.68
CA SER A 435 -16.28 -37.92 -9.37
C SER A 435 -15.02 -37.19 -9.88
N PRO A 436 -14.93 -36.84 -11.18
CA PRO A 436 -13.76 -36.17 -11.75
C PRO A 436 -13.67 -34.73 -11.27
N MET A 437 -12.47 -34.32 -10.83
CA MET A 437 -12.19 -32.96 -10.35
C MET A 437 -11.55 -32.16 -11.49
N ARG A 438 -12.16 -31.04 -11.86
CA ARG A 438 -11.62 -30.09 -12.85
C ARG A 438 -10.85 -28.96 -12.18
N THR A 439 -11.35 -28.52 -11.01
CA THR A 439 -10.90 -27.33 -10.26
C THR A 439 -10.81 -27.60 -8.75
N THR A 440 -10.24 -26.66 -8.01
CA THR A 440 -10.28 -26.61 -6.55
C THR A 440 -11.68 -26.46 -5.98
N ASP A 441 -12.60 -25.81 -6.70
CA ASP A 441 -14.00 -25.66 -6.28
C ASP A 441 -14.76 -26.99 -6.32
N ASP A 442 -14.48 -27.85 -7.29
CA ASP A 442 -15.05 -29.19 -7.34
C ASP A 442 -14.65 -29.98 -6.08
N VAL A 443 -13.37 -29.90 -5.70
CA VAL A 443 -12.86 -30.54 -4.48
C VAL A 443 -13.56 -29.97 -3.25
N ARG A 444 -13.64 -28.65 -3.14
CA ARG A 444 -14.28 -27.95 -2.01
C ARG A 444 -15.75 -28.37 -1.88
N ALA A 445 -16.50 -28.39 -2.98
CA ALA A 445 -17.92 -28.71 -3.00
C ALA A 445 -18.20 -30.16 -2.56
N ILE A 446 -17.34 -31.11 -2.95
CA ILE A 446 -17.45 -32.50 -2.48
C ILE A 446 -17.04 -32.62 -1.01
N VAL A 447 -15.91 -32.03 -0.61
CA VAL A 447 -15.39 -32.14 0.75
C VAL A 447 -16.37 -31.55 1.77
N GLN A 448 -16.98 -30.40 1.48
CA GLN A 448 -17.93 -29.74 2.39
C GLN A 448 -19.21 -30.57 2.67
N LYS A 449 -19.58 -31.47 1.75
CA LYS A 449 -20.76 -32.34 1.87
C LYS A 449 -20.41 -33.75 2.34
N ALA A 450 -19.13 -34.03 2.57
CA ALA A 450 -18.65 -35.36 2.88
C ALA A 450 -18.93 -35.76 4.34
N ASP A 451 -19.16 -37.05 4.56
CA ASP A 451 -19.28 -37.65 5.89
C ASP A 451 -17.89 -37.81 6.53
N VAL A 452 -17.65 -37.09 7.64
CA VAL A 452 -16.35 -37.10 8.35
C VAL A 452 -16.00 -38.47 8.92
N ALA A 453 -16.98 -39.34 9.14
CA ALA A 453 -16.74 -40.69 9.64
C ALA A 453 -16.08 -41.60 8.59
N LYS A 454 -16.10 -41.22 7.31
CA LYS A 454 -15.57 -42.02 6.20
C LYS A 454 -14.43 -41.29 5.50
N PRO A 455 -13.31 -41.98 5.20
CA PRO A 455 -12.26 -41.37 4.38
C PRO A 455 -12.77 -41.14 2.95
N LEU A 456 -12.30 -40.06 2.33
CA LEU A 456 -12.53 -39.80 0.91
C LEU A 456 -11.59 -40.68 0.08
N GLN A 457 -12.10 -41.29 -0.98
CA GLN A 457 -11.25 -41.95 -1.98
C GLN A 457 -10.78 -40.91 -2.99
N VAL A 458 -9.53 -40.48 -2.86
CA VAL A 458 -8.93 -39.42 -3.66
C VAL A 458 -7.97 -40.02 -4.67
N GLN A 459 -8.25 -39.85 -5.95
CA GLN A 459 -7.30 -40.17 -7.01
C GLN A 459 -6.41 -38.96 -7.28
N VAL A 460 -5.11 -39.15 -7.16
CA VAL A 460 -4.10 -38.11 -7.42
C VAL A 460 -3.12 -38.58 -8.49
N VAL A 461 -2.57 -37.63 -9.25
CA VAL A 461 -1.38 -37.86 -10.07
C VAL A 461 -0.17 -37.35 -9.30
N ARG A 462 0.78 -38.24 -9.02
CA ARG A 462 2.07 -37.96 -8.36
C ARG A 462 3.19 -38.51 -9.24
N ASP A 463 4.14 -37.66 -9.61
CA ASP A 463 5.27 -38.02 -10.50
C ASP A 463 4.84 -38.75 -11.79
N GLY A 464 3.69 -38.34 -12.35
CA GLY A 464 3.10 -38.94 -13.55
C GLY A 464 2.33 -40.25 -13.33
N GLN A 465 2.31 -40.81 -12.11
CA GLN A 465 1.55 -42.01 -11.78
C GLN A 465 0.22 -41.66 -11.11
N THR A 466 -0.84 -42.39 -11.47
CA THR A 466 -2.15 -42.25 -10.81
C THR A 466 -2.21 -43.14 -9.56
N LEU A 467 -2.43 -42.53 -8.40
CA LEU A 467 -2.56 -43.19 -7.11
C LEU A 467 -3.98 -43.00 -6.58
N SER A 468 -4.56 -44.03 -5.96
CA SER A 468 -5.83 -43.92 -5.22
C SER A 468 -5.55 -43.97 -3.73
N LEU A 469 -5.91 -42.90 -3.02
CA LEU A 469 -5.56 -42.67 -1.63
C LEU A 469 -6.82 -42.50 -0.78
N ALA A 470 -6.88 -43.18 0.37
CA ALA A 470 -7.94 -42.97 1.36
C ALA A 470 -7.54 -41.79 2.26
N VAL A 471 -8.20 -40.65 2.10
CA VAL A 471 -7.86 -39.39 2.77
C VAL A 471 -8.86 -39.09 3.90
N PRO A 472 -8.44 -39.11 5.18
CA PRO A 472 -9.32 -38.78 6.30
C PRO A 472 -9.68 -37.30 6.37
N LEU A 473 -10.84 -37.01 6.95
CA LEU A 473 -11.34 -35.64 7.15
C LEU A 473 -11.14 -35.14 8.59
N ILE A 474 -10.99 -33.82 8.70
CA ILE A 474 -11.09 -33.05 9.94
C ILE A 474 -12.54 -32.61 10.10
N ALA A 475 -13.12 -32.87 11.28
CA ALA A 475 -14.42 -32.35 11.65
C ALA A 475 -14.35 -30.83 11.86
N GLY A 476 -15.40 -30.11 11.46
CA GLY A 476 -15.51 -28.71 11.82
C GLY A 476 -15.67 -28.51 13.32
N ALA A 477 -15.20 -27.37 13.83
CA ALA A 477 -15.26 -27.02 15.25
C ALA A 477 -16.67 -26.62 15.72
N SER A 478 -17.62 -26.43 14.79
CA SER A 478 -19.01 -26.07 15.07
C SER A 478 -19.92 -26.58 13.95
N PRO A 479 -21.26 -26.64 14.14
CA PRO A 479 -22.20 -27.01 13.08
C PRO A 479 -22.13 -26.11 11.83
N SER A 480 -21.62 -24.89 11.98
CA SER A 480 -21.38 -23.94 10.89
C SER A 480 -19.98 -24.04 10.27
N ASP A 481 -19.07 -24.82 10.84
CA ASP A 481 -17.74 -25.09 10.28
C ASP A 481 -17.81 -26.38 9.46
N PRO A 482 -17.73 -26.33 8.12
CA PRO A 482 -17.82 -27.53 7.30
C PRO A 482 -16.58 -28.42 7.45
N PRO A 483 -16.71 -29.73 7.18
CA PRO A 483 -15.57 -30.64 7.18
C PRO A 483 -14.49 -30.24 6.16
N ARG A 484 -13.24 -30.58 6.47
CA ARG A 484 -12.07 -30.21 5.65
C ARG A 484 -10.98 -31.28 5.66
N VAL A 485 -10.14 -31.29 4.63
CA VAL A 485 -8.92 -32.13 4.59
C VAL A 485 -7.74 -31.44 5.30
N GLY A 486 -7.72 -30.10 5.35
CA GLY A 486 -6.61 -29.32 5.90
C GLY A 486 -5.46 -29.14 4.92
N ILE A 487 -5.77 -28.92 3.63
CA ILE A 487 -4.78 -28.70 2.56
C ILE A 487 -5.00 -27.33 1.91
N ALA A 488 -3.91 -26.67 1.52
CA ALA A 488 -3.95 -25.56 0.59
C ALA A 488 -3.83 -26.11 -0.84
N MET A 489 -4.64 -25.61 -1.75
CA MET A 489 -4.67 -26.05 -3.14
C MET A 489 -4.69 -24.87 -4.10
N GLU A 490 -4.34 -25.14 -5.35
CA GLU A 490 -4.58 -24.29 -6.51
C GLU A 490 -5.11 -25.14 -7.66
N ASP A 491 -5.71 -24.52 -8.68
CA ASP A 491 -6.10 -25.24 -9.88
C ASP A 491 -4.83 -25.75 -10.59
N ALA A 492 -4.84 -27.01 -11.03
CA ALA A 492 -3.67 -27.62 -11.65
C ALA A 492 -3.39 -27.09 -13.07
N GLY A 493 -4.35 -26.35 -13.63
CA GLY A 493 -4.37 -25.76 -14.97
C GLY A 493 -5.61 -26.17 -15.76
N VAL A 494 -5.78 -25.59 -16.95
CA VAL A 494 -6.83 -25.93 -17.91
C VAL A 494 -6.16 -26.32 -19.24
N ASP A 495 -6.47 -27.50 -19.76
CA ASP A 495 -6.09 -27.88 -21.13
C ASP A 495 -7.12 -27.29 -22.10
N VAL A 496 -6.67 -26.40 -22.97
CA VAL A 496 -7.54 -25.59 -23.83
C VAL A 496 -7.26 -25.88 -25.30
N ARG A 497 -8.32 -26.16 -26.07
CA ARG A 497 -8.27 -26.29 -27.52
C ARG A 497 -9.15 -25.21 -28.13
N LEU A 498 -8.49 -24.20 -28.69
CA LEU A 498 -9.15 -23.11 -29.40
C LEU A 498 -9.06 -23.33 -30.92
N PRO A 499 -10.08 -22.92 -31.68
CA PRO A 499 -10.06 -22.98 -33.14
C PRO A 499 -9.06 -21.97 -33.74
N PHE A 500 -8.74 -20.91 -33.01
CA PHE A 500 -7.72 -19.91 -33.32
C PHE A 500 -7.24 -19.25 -32.01
N PRO A 501 -6.04 -18.66 -31.98
CA PRO A 501 -5.49 -18.10 -30.75
C PRO A 501 -6.28 -16.87 -30.30
N VAL A 502 -6.83 -16.93 -29.10
CA VAL A 502 -7.34 -15.76 -28.35
C VAL A 502 -6.37 -15.52 -27.20
N THR A 503 -6.08 -14.26 -26.89
CA THR A 503 -5.25 -13.95 -25.73
C THR A 503 -5.81 -12.74 -25.02
N ILE A 504 -6.03 -12.89 -23.71
CA ILE A 504 -6.39 -11.80 -22.83
C ILE A 504 -5.16 -11.36 -22.02
N ARG A 505 -4.83 -10.07 -22.08
CA ARG A 505 -3.74 -9.45 -21.33
C ARG A 505 -4.31 -8.37 -20.42
N PRO A 506 -4.61 -8.69 -19.15
CA PRO A 506 -5.13 -7.72 -18.18
C PRO A 506 -4.13 -6.57 -17.99
N ASP A 507 -4.54 -5.35 -18.32
CA ASP A 507 -3.67 -4.17 -18.25
C ASP A 507 -3.66 -3.59 -16.83
N LYS A 508 -2.56 -3.79 -16.08
CA LYS A 508 -2.35 -3.23 -14.72
C LYS A 508 -3.53 -3.46 -13.74
N ILE A 509 -4.33 -4.50 -13.94
CA ILE A 509 -5.45 -4.82 -13.05
C ILE A 509 -4.90 -5.44 -11.78
N SER A 510 -5.07 -4.74 -10.67
CA SER A 510 -4.98 -5.33 -9.34
C SER A 510 -6.34 -5.94 -9.01
N GLY A 511 -6.52 -7.25 -9.20
CA GLY A 511 -7.80 -7.88 -8.94
C GLY A 511 -7.83 -9.38 -9.18
N GLY A 512 -8.68 -10.08 -8.42
CA GLY A 512 -8.95 -11.51 -8.55
C GLY A 512 -9.95 -11.83 -9.67
N PRO A 513 -10.57 -13.03 -9.67
CA PRO A 513 -11.27 -13.63 -10.83
C PRO A 513 -12.57 -12.92 -11.24
N SER A 514 -12.94 -11.83 -10.58
CA SER A 514 -14.22 -11.12 -10.75
C SER A 514 -14.42 -10.41 -12.10
N ALA A 515 -13.43 -10.51 -12.99
CA ALA A 515 -13.43 -9.96 -14.34
C ALA A 515 -13.93 -10.93 -15.42
N GLY A 516 -14.10 -12.21 -15.06
CA GLY A 516 -14.41 -13.30 -15.99
C GLY A 516 -15.55 -13.00 -16.94
N LEU A 517 -16.71 -12.56 -16.43
CA LEU A 517 -17.87 -12.25 -17.27
C LEU A 517 -17.57 -11.18 -18.33
N MET A 518 -16.90 -10.08 -17.95
CA MET A 518 -16.65 -8.97 -18.88
C MET A 518 -15.63 -9.36 -19.95
N PHE A 519 -14.63 -10.16 -19.59
CA PHE A 519 -13.71 -10.76 -20.56
C PHE A 519 -14.44 -11.71 -21.53
N THR A 520 -15.32 -12.57 -21.01
CA THR A 520 -16.13 -13.50 -21.82
C THR A 520 -16.97 -12.77 -22.85
N LEU A 521 -17.70 -11.74 -22.44
CA LEU A 521 -18.55 -10.93 -23.33
C LEU A 521 -17.71 -10.16 -24.37
N THR A 522 -16.55 -9.67 -23.96
CA THR A 522 -15.65 -8.95 -24.88
C THR A 522 -15.06 -9.87 -25.94
N VAL A 523 -14.62 -11.09 -25.56
CA VAL A 523 -14.18 -12.10 -26.53
C VAL A 523 -15.32 -12.44 -27.49
N ALA A 524 -16.52 -12.74 -26.98
CA ALA A 524 -17.68 -13.07 -27.82
C ALA A 524 -18.00 -11.93 -28.81
N ASN A 525 -18.00 -10.68 -28.36
CA ASN A 525 -18.28 -9.52 -29.20
C ASN A 525 -17.17 -9.26 -30.23
N ALA A 526 -15.90 -9.45 -29.85
CA ALA A 526 -14.76 -9.24 -30.73
C ALA A 526 -14.69 -10.22 -31.90
N VAL A 527 -15.28 -11.42 -31.75
CA VAL A 527 -15.33 -12.44 -32.81
C VAL A 527 -16.73 -12.60 -33.44
N SER A 528 -17.66 -11.72 -33.10
CA SER A 528 -19.02 -11.72 -33.64
C SER A 528 -19.24 -10.53 -34.58
N ALA A 529 -19.86 -10.79 -35.74
CA ALA A 529 -20.30 -9.73 -36.65
C ALA A 529 -21.43 -8.87 -36.04
N GLU A 530 -22.23 -9.42 -35.14
CA GLU A 530 -23.22 -8.69 -34.35
C GLU A 530 -22.53 -7.86 -33.25
N ASP A 531 -22.92 -6.59 -33.12
CA ASP A 531 -22.56 -5.76 -31.97
C ASP A 531 -23.44 -6.12 -30.76
N LEU A 532 -22.88 -6.90 -29.83
CA LEU A 532 -23.53 -7.25 -28.57
C LEU A 532 -23.73 -6.01 -27.68
N THR A 533 -22.90 -4.98 -27.80
CA THR A 533 -23.04 -3.77 -26.97
C THR A 533 -24.17 -2.87 -27.43
N ARG A 534 -24.64 -3.04 -28.69
CA ARG A 534 -25.64 -2.18 -29.33
C ARG A 534 -25.29 -0.69 -29.27
N GLY A 535 -24.00 -0.35 -29.27
CA GLY A 535 -23.49 1.02 -29.12
C GLY A 535 -23.47 1.57 -27.68
N HIS A 536 -23.82 0.78 -26.66
CA HIS A 536 -23.86 1.23 -25.26
C HIS A 536 -22.53 1.03 -24.53
N LYS A 537 -22.39 1.76 -23.40
CA LYS A 537 -21.36 1.50 -22.39
C LYS A 537 -21.91 0.57 -21.32
N ILE A 538 -21.41 -0.66 -21.28
CA ILE A 538 -21.89 -1.71 -20.38
C ILE A 538 -20.79 -2.06 -19.39
N ALA A 539 -21.02 -1.80 -18.12
CA ALA A 539 -20.15 -2.27 -17.05
C ALA A 539 -20.66 -3.58 -16.46
N GLY A 540 -19.80 -4.29 -15.73
CA GLY A 540 -20.25 -5.44 -14.96
C GLY A 540 -19.13 -6.15 -14.24
N THR A 541 -19.51 -7.22 -13.55
CA THR A 541 -18.60 -8.06 -12.79
C THR A 541 -19.18 -9.47 -12.64
N GLY A 542 -18.33 -10.42 -12.30
CA GLY A 542 -18.71 -11.80 -12.07
C GLY A 542 -17.54 -12.72 -12.38
N THR A 543 -17.32 -13.71 -11.53
CA THR A 543 -16.47 -14.85 -11.94
C THR A 543 -17.21 -15.63 -13.03
N ILE A 544 -16.48 -16.41 -13.80
CA ILE A 544 -17.06 -17.26 -14.84
C ILE A 544 -16.47 -18.67 -14.71
N ASP A 545 -17.31 -19.69 -14.79
CA ASP A 545 -16.86 -21.09 -14.89
C ASP A 545 -16.90 -21.60 -16.35
N LEU A 546 -16.37 -22.79 -16.59
CA LEU A 546 -16.32 -23.40 -17.93
C LEU A 546 -17.69 -23.66 -18.56
N ASP A 547 -18.74 -23.71 -17.75
CA ASP A 547 -20.11 -23.95 -18.18
C ASP A 547 -20.85 -22.62 -18.47
N GLY A 548 -20.21 -21.49 -18.17
CA GLY A 548 -20.70 -20.15 -18.41
C GLY A 548 -21.53 -19.58 -17.25
N ASN A 549 -21.51 -20.21 -16.07
CA ASN A 549 -22.20 -19.69 -14.89
C ASN A 549 -21.44 -18.50 -14.31
N VAL A 550 -22.19 -17.48 -13.92
CA VAL A 550 -21.66 -16.25 -13.34
C VAL A 550 -21.68 -16.36 -11.82
N GLY A 551 -20.50 -16.32 -11.21
CA GLY A 551 -20.34 -16.47 -9.76
C GLY A 551 -20.22 -15.15 -9.00
N PRO A 552 -20.34 -15.21 -7.65
CA PRO A 552 -20.36 -14.05 -6.76
C PRO A 552 -19.00 -13.34 -6.69
N ILE A 553 -19.03 -12.08 -6.27
CA ILE A 553 -17.85 -11.22 -6.15
C ILE A 553 -17.84 -10.40 -4.85
N GLY A 554 -16.68 -9.87 -4.49
CA GLY A 554 -16.52 -8.89 -3.40
C GLY A 554 -16.59 -7.44 -3.90
N GLY A 555 -16.97 -6.52 -2.99
CA GLY A 555 -16.95 -5.06 -3.23
C GLY A 555 -17.92 -4.57 -4.32
N VAL A 556 -19.11 -5.17 -4.45
CA VAL A 556 -20.07 -4.78 -5.50
C VAL A 556 -20.50 -3.32 -5.39
N GLU A 557 -20.61 -2.78 -4.16
CA GLU A 557 -21.01 -1.40 -3.92
C GLU A 557 -20.00 -0.42 -4.53
N GLN A 558 -18.70 -0.68 -4.32
CA GLN A 558 -17.59 0.08 -4.89
C GLN A 558 -17.54 -0.02 -6.42
N LYS A 559 -17.84 -1.21 -6.96
CA LYS A 559 -17.85 -1.45 -8.41
C LYS A 559 -18.97 -0.72 -9.14
N VAL A 560 -20.17 -0.66 -8.54
CA VAL A 560 -21.27 0.14 -9.10
C VAL A 560 -20.88 1.62 -9.13
N ALA A 561 -20.32 2.15 -8.04
CA ALA A 561 -19.85 3.54 -8.01
C ALA A 561 -18.78 3.84 -9.08
N ALA A 562 -17.85 2.91 -9.31
CA ALA A 562 -16.85 3.05 -10.38
C ALA A 562 -17.48 3.04 -11.79
N ALA A 563 -18.47 2.16 -12.02
CA ALA A 563 -19.21 2.10 -13.28
C ALA A 563 -20.00 3.40 -13.56
N GLU A 564 -20.67 3.95 -12.55
CA GLU A 564 -21.39 5.22 -12.64
C GLU A 564 -20.45 6.38 -12.95
N SER A 565 -19.32 6.46 -12.25
CA SER A 565 -18.31 7.48 -12.49
C SER A 565 -17.72 7.42 -13.91
N ALA A 566 -17.77 6.27 -14.58
CA ALA A 566 -17.34 6.10 -15.97
C ALA A 566 -18.47 6.30 -17.00
N GLY A 567 -19.69 6.60 -16.54
CA GLY A 567 -20.85 6.83 -17.37
C GLY A 567 -21.37 5.56 -18.06
N ALA A 568 -21.25 4.40 -17.40
CA ALA A 568 -21.89 3.18 -17.87
C ALA A 568 -23.41 3.26 -17.69
N GLU A 569 -24.16 2.72 -18.64
CA GLU A 569 -25.63 2.76 -18.62
C GLU A 569 -26.24 1.52 -17.96
N TYR A 570 -25.54 0.40 -18.10
CA TYR A 570 -25.94 -0.90 -17.56
C TYR A 570 -24.82 -1.49 -16.72
N PHE A 571 -25.20 -2.12 -15.61
CA PHE A 571 -24.29 -2.88 -14.75
C PHE A 571 -24.74 -4.33 -14.66
N LEU A 572 -23.98 -5.27 -15.23
CA LEU A 572 -24.25 -6.69 -15.14
C LEU A 572 -23.75 -7.23 -13.79
N SER A 573 -24.64 -7.82 -13.00
CA SER A 573 -24.35 -8.31 -11.65
C SER A 573 -24.75 -9.78 -11.48
N PRO A 574 -23.93 -10.59 -10.78
CA PRO A 574 -24.30 -11.94 -10.36
C PRO A 574 -25.55 -11.92 -9.46
N PRO A 575 -26.33 -13.01 -9.40
CA PRO A 575 -27.57 -13.04 -8.63
C PRO A 575 -27.38 -12.76 -7.14
N GLN A 576 -26.27 -13.21 -6.57
CA GLN A 576 -25.93 -13.09 -5.16
C GLN A 576 -25.55 -11.65 -4.77
N ASN A 577 -25.08 -10.84 -5.72
CA ASN A 577 -24.67 -9.45 -5.50
C ASN A 577 -25.72 -8.43 -5.97
N TYR A 578 -26.77 -8.88 -6.67
CA TYR A 578 -27.74 -8.01 -7.34
C TYR A 578 -28.45 -7.04 -6.41
N ASP A 579 -28.92 -7.49 -5.25
CA ASP A 579 -29.70 -6.64 -4.35
C ASP A 579 -28.84 -5.52 -3.74
N ASP A 580 -27.58 -5.84 -3.38
CA ASP A 580 -26.60 -4.84 -2.92
C ASP A 580 -26.22 -3.87 -4.04
N ALA A 581 -25.98 -4.37 -5.26
CA ALA A 581 -25.68 -3.54 -6.43
C ALA A 581 -26.83 -2.57 -6.73
N ARG A 582 -28.08 -3.06 -6.74
CA ARG A 582 -29.27 -2.25 -7.00
C ARG A 582 -29.50 -1.19 -5.93
N ARG A 583 -29.18 -1.51 -4.66
CA ARG A 583 -29.36 -0.57 -3.54
C ARG A 583 -28.48 0.68 -3.68
N VAL A 584 -27.28 0.54 -4.24
CA VAL A 584 -26.32 1.65 -4.36
C VAL A 584 -26.31 2.32 -5.73
N ALA A 585 -27.08 1.80 -6.69
CA ALA A 585 -27.19 2.38 -8.03
C ALA A 585 -28.12 3.60 -8.03
N HIS A 586 -27.63 4.70 -8.59
CA HIS A 586 -28.33 5.97 -8.76
C HIS A 586 -28.67 6.23 -10.22
N ASP A 587 -27.65 6.25 -11.09
CA ASP A 587 -27.72 6.66 -12.50
C ASP A 587 -27.49 5.49 -13.46
N ILE A 588 -27.24 4.29 -12.95
CA ILE A 588 -26.98 3.07 -13.73
C ILE A 588 -28.07 2.01 -13.55
N LYS A 589 -28.41 1.28 -14.63
CA LYS A 589 -29.38 0.18 -14.55
C LYS A 589 -28.68 -1.13 -14.23
N VAL A 590 -28.95 -1.68 -13.04
CA VAL A 590 -28.41 -2.99 -12.62
C VAL A 590 -29.22 -4.13 -13.22
N ILE A 591 -28.54 -5.08 -13.86
CA ILE A 591 -29.12 -6.24 -14.53
C ILE A 591 -28.61 -7.52 -13.86
N LYS A 592 -29.55 -8.39 -13.47
CA LYS A 592 -29.24 -9.68 -12.84
C LYS A 592 -28.92 -10.71 -13.92
N VAL A 593 -27.74 -11.33 -13.85
CA VAL A 593 -27.31 -12.36 -14.82
C VAL A 593 -26.69 -13.55 -14.07
N ALA A 594 -27.28 -14.73 -14.20
CA ALA A 594 -26.78 -15.97 -13.62
C ALA A 594 -25.83 -16.72 -14.56
N THR A 595 -25.91 -16.46 -15.87
CA THR A 595 -25.06 -17.08 -16.89
C THR A 595 -24.61 -16.05 -17.93
N ALA A 596 -23.52 -16.34 -18.63
CA ALA A 596 -23.06 -15.50 -19.73
C ALA A 596 -24.05 -15.50 -20.91
N GLN A 597 -24.81 -16.59 -21.10
CA GLN A 597 -25.90 -16.67 -22.07
C GLN A 597 -27.04 -15.71 -21.73
N GLU A 598 -27.43 -15.60 -20.46
CA GLU A 598 -28.43 -14.62 -20.00
C GLU A 598 -27.94 -13.19 -20.25
N ALA A 599 -26.66 -12.92 -20.00
CA ALA A 599 -26.07 -11.62 -20.32
C ALA A 599 -26.17 -11.31 -21.81
N VAL A 600 -25.76 -12.23 -22.69
CA VAL A 600 -25.89 -12.06 -24.16
C VAL A 600 -27.35 -11.88 -24.59
N ALA A 601 -28.29 -12.63 -24.00
CA ALA A 601 -29.71 -12.51 -24.30
C ALA A 601 -30.27 -11.12 -23.94
N PHE A 602 -29.91 -10.61 -22.76
CA PHE A 602 -30.25 -9.23 -22.35
C PHE A 602 -29.70 -8.21 -23.34
N LEU A 603 -28.40 -8.33 -23.67
CA LEU A 603 -27.69 -7.42 -24.56
C LEU A 603 -28.30 -7.37 -25.96
N ARG A 604 -28.66 -8.53 -26.53
CA ARG A 604 -29.34 -8.61 -27.83
C ARG A 604 -30.70 -7.92 -27.85
N GLY A 605 -31.37 -7.87 -26.70
CA GLY A 605 -32.66 -7.18 -26.52
C GLY A 605 -32.56 -5.67 -26.36
N LEU A 606 -31.36 -5.10 -26.26
CA LEU A 606 -31.18 -3.64 -26.23
C LEU A 606 -31.47 -3.01 -27.59
N THR A 607 -32.02 -1.80 -27.57
CA THR A 607 -32.19 -0.97 -28.77
C THR A 607 -30.83 -0.42 -29.19
N ALA A 608 -30.47 -0.54 -30.47
CA ALA A 608 -29.22 0.03 -30.98
C ALA A 608 -29.23 1.55 -30.90
N ARG A 609 -28.07 2.13 -30.57
CA ARG A 609 -27.83 3.57 -30.58
C ARG A 609 -27.28 4.10 -31.90
#